data_AF-A0A8X7BAM0-F1
#
_entry.id   AF-A0A8X7BAM0-F1
#
_cell.length_a   1.000
_cell.length_b   1.000
_cell.length_c   1.000
_cell.angle_alpha   90.00
_cell.angle_beta   90.00
_cell.angle_gamma   90.00
#
_symmetry.space_group_name_H-M   'P 1'
#
loop_
_entity.id
_entity.type
_entity.pdbx_description
1 polymer ?
#
loop_
_entity_poly.entity_id
_entity_poly.type
_entity_poly.pdbx_seq_one_letter_code
_entity_poly.pdbx_strand_id
1 'polypeptide(L)'
;MAYKHSLEALNRTLKNIKNNTRLFGGALLLLSGDFRRTFPVIPRATYADEINACLKESYPWRSISKVCLTINMRVQLQNDPLASRFSEQLLDIGNGRIQLYEDTQYIQLPEKFCNIVTTKDELIKNIFPDVRHNYTDHACGYGSKLF
;
A
#
# COMPACT_ATOMS: atom_id res chain seq x y z
N MET A 1 -0.15 7.86 -2.41
CA MET A 1 -0.79 8.59 -1.30
C MET A 1 -1.37 9.89 -1.82
N ALA A 2 -2.46 10.37 -1.23
CA ALA A 2 -3.02 11.69 -1.52
C ALA A 2 -3.01 12.53 -0.23
N TYR A 3 -2.73 13.82 -0.36
CA TYR A 3 -2.80 14.78 0.74
C TYR A 3 -4.26 15.16 1.00
N LYS A 4 -4.60 15.46 2.27
CA LYS A 4 -5.96 15.92 2.61
C LYS A 4 -6.43 17.11 1.77
N HIS A 5 -5.54 18.05 1.50
CA HIS A 5 -5.87 19.26 0.75
C HIS A 5 -6.27 18.96 -0.69
N SER A 6 -5.77 17.89 -1.29
CA SER A 6 -6.22 17.44 -2.62
C SER A 6 -7.69 17.03 -2.60
N LEU A 7 -8.13 16.31 -1.55
CA LEU A 7 -9.53 15.90 -1.39
C LEU A 7 -10.44 17.09 -1.08
N GLU A 8 -9.97 18.01 -0.25
CA GLU A 8 -10.69 19.24 0.11
C GLU A 8 -10.83 20.19 -1.09
N ALA A 9 -9.78 20.34 -1.88
CA ALA A 9 -9.78 21.11 -3.12
C ALA A 9 -10.75 20.49 -4.13
N LEU A 10 -10.70 19.17 -4.32
CA LEU A 10 -11.65 18.46 -5.19
C LEU A 10 -13.11 18.72 -4.78
N ASN A 11 -13.40 18.66 -3.47
CA ASN A 11 -14.73 18.97 -2.96
C ASN A 11 -15.15 20.41 -3.29
N ARG A 12 -14.29 21.41 -3.02
CA ARG A 12 -14.56 22.83 -3.32
C ARG A 12 -14.78 23.06 -4.81
N THR A 13 -13.92 22.49 -5.66
CA THR A 13 -14.00 22.60 -7.11
C THR A 13 -15.30 22.01 -7.65
N LEU A 14 -15.70 20.81 -7.22
CA LEU A 14 -16.93 20.18 -7.68
C LEU A 14 -18.20 20.92 -7.21
N LYS A 15 -18.17 21.50 -6.01
CA LYS A 15 -19.27 22.35 -5.54
C LYS A 15 -19.43 23.60 -6.40
N ASN A 16 -18.31 24.24 -6.76
CA ASN A 16 -18.30 25.42 -7.61
C ASN A 16 -18.81 25.09 -9.03
N ILE A 17 -18.21 24.10 -9.69
CA ILE A 17 -18.56 23.69 -11.06
C ILE A 17 -20.05 23.31 -11.17
N LYS A 18 -20.58 22.58 -10.18
CA LYS A 18 -21.98 22.11 -10.21
C LYS A 18 -22.97 23.09 -9.59
N ASN A 19 -22.50 24.23 -9.09
CA ASN A 19 -23.29 25.17 -8.29
C ASN A 19 -24.15 24.45 -7.21
N ASN A 20 -23.54 23.50 -6.50
CA ASN A 20 -24.22 22.62 -5.55
C ASN A 20 -23.42 22.52 -4.25
N THR A 21 -24.03 22.83 -3.12
CA THR A 21 -23.37 22.88 -1.81
C THR A 21 -23.16 21.50 -1.16
N ARG A 22 -23.78 20.43 -1.70
CA ARG A 22 -23.59 19.04 -1.26
C ARG A 22 -22.13 18.61 -1.42
N LEU A 23 -21.68 17.64 -0.64
CA LEU A 23 -20.33 17.07 -0.76
C LEU A 23 -20.06 16.62 -2.21
N PHE A 24 -18.88 16.99 -2.72
CA PHE A 24 -18.41 16.78 -4.08
C PHE A 24 -19.43 17.25 -5.15
N GLY A 25 -20.22 18.29 -4.87
CA GLY A 25 -21.27 18.77 -5.74
C GLY A 25 -22.36 17.71 -6.02
N GLY A 26 -22.55 16.77 -5.10
CA GLY A 26 -23.45 15.62 -5.27
C GLY A 26 -22.89 14.49 -6.15
N ALA A 27 -21.60 14.51 -6.50
CA ALA A 27 -20.96 13.38 -7.17
C ALA A 27 -20.73 12.21 -6.22
N LEU A 28 -20.92 10.99 -6.72
CA LEU A 28 -20.44 9.79 -6.05
C LEU A 28 -18.91 9.72 -6.20
N LEU A 29 -18.20 9.61 -5.08
CA LEU A 29 -16.76 9.44 -5.04
C LEU A 29 -16.42 8.07 -4.46
N LEU A 30 -15.71 7.26 -5.24
CA LEU A 30 -15.12 6.02 -4.77
C LEU A 30 -13.62 6.24 -4.56
N LEU A 31 -13.17 6.10 -3.30
CA LEU A 31 -11.75 6.08 -2.96
C LEU A 31 -11.31 4.64 -2.75
N SER A 32 -10.24 4.23 -3.41
CA SER A 32 -9.60 2.94 -3.22
C SER A 32 -8.14 3.14 -2.84
N GLY A 33 -7.64 2.28 -1.95
CA GLY A 33 -6.27 2.35 -1.47
C GLY A 33 -6.05 1.51 -0.22
N ASP A 34 -4.79 1.34 0.14
CA ASP A 34 -4.39 0.65 1.36
C ASP A 34 -3.76 1.67 2.33
N PHE A 35 -4.42 1.90 3.46
CA PHE A 35 -3.98 2.84 4.50
C PHE A 35 -2.94 2.25 5.46
N ARG A 36 -2.58 0.97 5.30
CA ARG A 36 -1.44 0.35 5.99
C ARG A 36 -0.10 0.67 5.29
N ARG A 37 -0.16 1.33 4.13
CA ARG A 37 1.02 1.88 3.45
C ARG A 37 1.47 3.18 4.10
N THR A 38 2.66 3.64 3.73
CA THR A 38 3.32 4.84 4.24
C THR A 38 2.44 6.09 4.27
N PHE A 39 2.57 6.90 5.32
CA PHE A 39 1.98 8.23 5.43
C PHE A 39 2.48 9.18 4.34
N PRO A 40 1.74 10.25 3.97
CA PRO A 40 2.21 11.28 3.05
C PRO A 40 3.62 11.75 3.41
N VAL A 41 4.56 11.67 2.47
CA VAL A 41 5.93 12.11 2.69
C VAL A 41 5.97 13.64 2.63
N ILE A 42 6.25 14.27 3.76
CA ILE A 42 6.44 15.73 3.86
C ILE A 42 7.90 15.98 4.29
N PRO A 43 8.72 16.63 3.45
CA PRO A 43 10.11 16.91 3.82
C PRO A 43 10.20 17.79 5.07
N ARG A 44 11.04 17.39 6.03
CA ARG A 44 11.33 18.13 7.27
C ARG A 44 10.11 18.34 8.19
N ALA A 45 9.09 17.49 8.03
CA ALA A 45 7.88 17.56 8.81
C ALA A 45 8.01 16.86 10.16
N THR A 46 7.20 17.29 11.11
CA THR A 46 7.00 16.58 12.36
C THR A 46 6.02 15.43 12.16
N TYR A 47 5.99 14.49 13.10
CA TYR A 47 4.99 13.42 13.12
C TYR A 47 3.55 13.98 13.13
N ALA A 48 3.32 15.10 13.82
CA ALA A 48 2.02 15.77 13.84
C ALA A 48 1.63 16.32 12.45
N ASP A 49 2.58 16.84 11.69
CA ASP A 49 2.35 17.32 10.32
C ASP A 49 1.98 16.17 9.38
N GLU A 50 2.64 15.02 9.51
CA GLU A 50 2.34 13.81 8.72
C GLU A 50 0.92 13.30 8.98
N ILE A 51 0.53 13.20 10.26
CA ILE A 51 -0.84 12.87 10.64
C ILE A 51 -1.80 13.90 10.04
N ASN A 52 -1.53 15.19 10.25
CA ASN A 52 -2.37 16.28 9.78
C ASN A 52 -2.55 16.28 8.26
N ALA A 53 -1.57 15.80 7.50
CA ALA A 53 -1.66 15.68 6.04
C ALA A 53 -2.47 14.46 5.55
N CYS A 54 -2.72 13.48 6.42
CA CYS A 54 -3.45 12.27 6.06
C CYS A 54 -4.88 12.57 5.60
N LEU A 55 -5.38 11.80 4.63
CA LEU A 55 -6.77 11.88 4.16
C LEU A 55 -7.80 11.76 5.30
N LYS A 56 -7.46 10.97 6.33
CA LYS A 56 -8.28 10.75 7.52
C LYS A 56 -8.56 12.04 8.31
N GLU A 57 -7.65 13.02 8.24
CA GLU A 57 -7.77 14.33 8.88
C GLU A 57 -8.54 15.36 8.05
N SER A 58 -8.99 15.00 6.84
CA SER A 58 -9.82 15.90 6.03
C SER A 58 -11.26 15.95 6.53
N TYR A 59 -11.92 17.11 6.45
CA TYR A 59 -13.32 17.22 6.85
C TYR A 59 -14.29 16.35 6.02
N PRO A 60 -14.11 16.11 4.69
CA PRO A 60 -15.01 15.22 3.94
C PRO A 60 -14.91 13.76 4.39
N TRP A 61 -13.80 13.36 5.02
CA TRP A 61 -13.55 11.98 5.43
C TRP A 61 -14.62 11.43 6.39
N ARG A 62 -15.17 12.31 7.24
CA ARG A 62 -16.23 11.96 8.21
C ARG A 62 -17.52 11.46 7.56
N SER A 63 -17.73 11.76 6.28
CA SER A 63 -18.92 11.37 5.51
C SER A 63 -18.69 10.17 4.59
N ILE A 64 -17.51 9.54 4.66
CA ILE A 64 -17.16 8.41 3.80
C ILE A 64 -17.62 7.09 4.45
N SER A 65 -18.37 6.30 3.69
CA SER A 65 -18.66 4.91 4.01
C SER A 65 -17.44 4.03 3.70
N LYS A 66 -17.02 3.22 4.68
CA LYS A 66 -15.86 2.33 4.54
C LYS A 66 -16.32 0.95 4.09
N VAL A 67 -15.68 0.43 3.04
CA VAL A 67 -15.83 -0.95 2.58
C VAL A 67 -14.46 -1.58 2.54
N CYS A 68 -14.31 -2.75 3.15
CA CYS A 68 -13.04 -3.46 3.26
C CYS A 68 -13.06 -4.71 2.39
N LEU A 69 -12.09 -4.83 1.48
CA LEU A 69 -11.83 -6.09 0.78
C LEU A 69 -11.03 -7.02 1.70
N THR A 70 -11.55 -8.22 1.93
CA THR A 70 -10.96 -9.21 2.86
C THR A 70 -10.25 -10.36 2.15
N ILE A 71 -10.53 -10.57 0.86
CA ILE A 71 -10.03 -11.71 0.09
C ILE A 71 -8.89 -11.26 -0.83
N ASN A 72 -7.71 -11.88 -0.68
CA ASN A 72 -6.58 -11.71 -1.59
C ASN A 72 -6.72 -12.65 -2.79
N MET A 73 -7.42 -12.19 -3.83
CA MET A 73 -7.68 -12.98 -5.04
C MET A 73 -6.39 -13.43 -5.74
N ARG A 74 -5.28 -12.67 -5.65
CA ARG A 74 -4.01 -13.05 -6.29
C ARG A 74 -3.48 -14.37 -5.72
N VAL A 75 -3.51 -14.49 -4.40
CA VAL A 75 -3.08 -15.69 -3.67
C VAL A 75 -4.07 -16.83 -3.90
N GLN A 76 -5.37 -16.54 -3.81
CA GLN A 76 -6.41 -17.56 -3.97
C GLN A 76 -6.38 -18.21 -5.36
N LEU A 77 -6.06 -17.45 -6.42
CA LEU A 77 -5.98 -17.98 -7.78
C LEU A 77 -4.70 -18.79 -8.05
N GLN A 78 -3.61 -18.52 -7.32
CA GLN A 78 -2.35 -19.26 -7.46
C GLN A 78 -2.42 -20.65 -6.81
N ASN A 79 -3.31 -20.86 -5.83
CA ASN A 79 -3.39 -22.10 -5.02
C ASN A 79 -2.04 -22.52 -4.41
N ASP A 80 -1.16 -21.57 -4.12
CA ASP A 80 0.14 -21.82 -3.50
C ASP A 80 0.06 -21.62 -1.96
N PRO A 81 0.27 -22.68 -1.16
CA PRO A 81 0.28 -22.58 0.30
C PRO A 81 1.36 -21.63 0.84
N LEU A 82 2.49 -21.47 0.14
CA LEU A 82 3.55 -20.54 0.55
C LEU A 82 3.12 -19.09 0.36
N ALA A 83 2.51 -18.77 -0.79
CA ALA A 83 1.96 -17.44 -1.05
C ALA A 83 0.85 -17.07 -0.04
N SER A 84 0.02 -18.05 0.37
CA SER A 84 -1.00 -17.84 1.40
C SER A 84 -0.39 -17.48 2.74
N ARG A 85 0.57 -18.27 3.21
CA ARG A 85 1.28 -18.01 4.48
C ARG A 85 2.00 -16.66 4.45
N PHE A 86 2.69 -16.36 3.36
CA PHE A 86 3.39 -15.08 3.20
C PHE A 86 2.42 -13.89 3.22
N SER A 87 1.27 -14.01 2.56
CA SER A 87 0.23 -12.97 2.59
C SER A 87 -0.34 -12.76 3.99
N GLU A 88 -0.54 -13.81 4.78
CA GLU A 88 -0.98 -13.71 6.18
C GLU A 88 0.07 -13.01 7.05
N GLN A 89 1.34 -13.39 6.91
CA GLN A 89 2.46 -12.75 7.61
C GLN A 89 2.57 -11.25 7.27
N LEU A 90 2.42 -10.87 5.99
CA LEU A 90 2.38 -9.46 5.56
C LEU A 90 1.21 -8.70 6.17
N LEU A 91 0.03 -9.33 6.28
CA LEU A 91 -1.13 -8.72 6.93
C LEU A 91 -0.88 -8.50 8.43
N ASP A 92 -0.20 -9.42 9.10
CA ASP A 92 0.14 -9.27 10.52
C ASP A 92 1.13 -8.13 10.76
N ILE A 93 2.13 -7.96 9.89
CA ILE A 93 3.02 -6.78 9.90
C ILE A 93 2.18 -5.51 9.73
N GLY A 94 1.37 -5.45 8.67
CA GLY A 94 0.60 -4.25 8.33
C GLY A 94 -0.47 -3.87 9.35
N ASN A 95 -0.92 -4.82 10.16
CA ASN A 95 -1.89 -4.60 11.23
C ASN A 95 -1.21 -4.37 12.61
N GLY A 96 0.12 -4.43 12.69
CA GLY A 96 0.85 -4.26 13.95
C GLY A 96 0.63 -5.41 14.93
N ARG A 97 0.39 -6.63 14.44
CA ARG A 97 0.16 -7.83 15.26
C ARG A 97 1.45 -8.60 15.60
N ILE A 98 2.59 -8.13 15.10
CA ILE A 98 3.90 -8.70 15.36
C ILE A 98 4.53 -8.04 16.57
N GLN A 99 5.25 -8.83 17.38
CA GLN A 99 5.99 -8.35 18.53
C GLN A 99 7.09 -7.37 18.11
N LEU A 100 7.17 -6.27 18.84
CA LEU A 100 8.22 -5.26 18.70
C LEU A 100 9.27 -5.48 19.77
N TYR A 101 10.54 -5.29 19.42
CA TYR A 101 11.60 -5.16 20.40
C TYR A 101 11.39 -3.88 21.20
N GLU A 102 11.32 -3.98 22.53
CA GLU A 102 10.96 -2.85 23.41
C GLU A 102 11.94 -1.67 23.28
N ASP A 103 13.22 -1.97 23.08
CA ASP A 103 14.33 -1.01 23.04
C ASP A 103 14.46 -0.24 21.72
N THR A 104 14.19 -0.92 20.59
CA THR A 104 14.45 -0.40 19.24
C THR A 104 13.18 -0.14 18.43
N GLN A 105 12.02 -0.63 18.88
CA GLN A 105 10.77 -0.64 18.13
C GLN A 105 10.87 -1.36 16.78
N TYR A 106 11.87 -2.23 16.61
CA TYR A 106 12.03 -3.05 15.42
C TYR A 106 11.09 -4.24 15.47
N ILE A 107 10.65 -4.69 14.30
CA ILE A 107 9.90 -5.93 14.16
C ILE A 107 10.85 -7.12 14.12
N GLN A 108 10.47 -8.22 14.75
CA GLN A 108 11.06 -9.52 14.43
C GLN A 108 10.35 -10.10 13.21
N LEU A 109 11.08 -10.31 12.12
CA LEU A 109 10.52 -10.98 10.95
C LEU A 109 10.17 -12.44 11.31
N PRO A 110 9.00 -12.94 10.88
CA PRO A 110 8.64 -14.34 11.09
C PRO A 110 9.66 -15.31 10.50
N GLU A 111 9.76 -16.51 11.07
CA GLU A 111 10.55 -17.57 10.46
C GLU A 111 10.05 -17.88 9.04
N LYS A 112 10.99 -18.12 8.12
CA LYS A 112 10.72 -18.38 6.69
C LYS A 112 9.99 -17.24 5.96
N PHE A 113 10.05 -16.01 6.48
CA PHE A 113 9.49 -14.84 5.82
C PHE A 113 10.25 -14.47 4.54
N CYS A 114 11.57 -14.67 4.52
CA CYS A 114 12.42 -14.38 3.38
C CYS A 114 13.47 -15.48 3.19
N ASN A 115 13.93 -15.61 1.94
CA ASN A 115 15.10 -16.41 1.62
C ASN A 115 16.34 -15.54 1.80
N ILE A 116 17.13 -15.83 2.83
CA ILE A 116 18.40 -15.13 3.06
C ILE A 116 19.41 -15.67 2.05
N VAL A 117 20.00 -14.76 1.28
CA VAL A 117 21.07 -15.06 0.33
C VAL A 117 22.36 -14.41 0.79
N THR A 118 23.48 -15.03 0.46
CA THR A 118 24.80 -14.59 0.94
C THR A 118 25.48 -13.60 0.01
N THR A 119 25.11 -13.61 -1.28
CA THR A 119 25.75 -12.76 -2.29
C THR A 119 24.72 -12.02 -3.13
N LYS A 120 25.13 -10.87 -3.67
CA LYS A 120 24.34 -10.10 -4.63
C LYS A 120 24.06 -10.91 -5.90
N ASP A 121 25.01 -11.70 -6.37
CA ASP A 121 24.84 -12.51 -7.58
C ASP A 121 23.79 -13.62 -7.39
N GLU A 122 23.76 -14.25 -6.22
CA GLU A 122 22.72 -15.19 -5.82
C GLU A 122 21.34 -14.52 -5.77
N LEU A 123 21.25 -13.32 -5.19
CA LEU A 123 20.01 -12.53 -5.18
C LEU A 123 19.48 -12.26 -6.60
N ILE A 124 20.37 -11.78 -7.49
CA ILE A 124 20.02 -11.44 -8.87
C ILE A 124 19.54 -12.69 -9.61
N LYS A 125 20.25 -13.81 -9.49
CA LYS A 125 19.88 -15.08 -10.13
C LYS A 125 18.52 -15.60 -9.64
N ASN A 126 18.23 -15.46 -8.35
CA ASN A 126 16.99 -15.95 -7.76
C ASN A 126 15.76 -15.09 -8.13
N ILE A 127 15.91 -13.75 -8.15
CA ILE A 127 14.80 -12.84 -8.48
C ILE A 127 14.60 -12.72 -9.99
N PHE A 128 15.69 -12.66 -10.76
CA PHE A 128 15.68 -12.46 -12.21
C PHE A 128 16.47 -13.59 -12.90
N PRO A 129 15.92 -14.82 -12.94
CA PRO A 129 16.53 -15.88 -13.71
C PRO A 129 16.66 -15.43 -15.17
N ASP A 130 17.82 -15.67 -15.76
CA ASP A 130 18.11 -15.38 -17.16
C ASP A 130 17.93 -13.91 -17.58
N VAL A 131 18.22 -12.97 -16.68
CA VAL A 131 18.17 -11.51 -16.97
C VAL A 131 18.92 -11.13 -18.26
N ARG A 132 20.02 -11.82 -18.57
CA ARG A 132 20.83 -11.63 -19.79
C ARG A 132 20.17 -12.14 -21.07
N HIS A 133 19.15 -12.97 -20.98
CA HIS A 133 18.37 -13.42 -22.15
C HIS A 133 17.04 -12.66 -22.24
N ASN A 134 16.46 -12.29 -21.09
CA ASN A 134 15.15 -11.65 -21.02
C ASN A 134 15.20 -10.13 -21.28
N TYR A 135 16.35 -9.45 -21.18
CA TYR A 135 16.43 -8.00 -21.43
C TYR A 135 16.19 -7.61 -22.90
N THR A 136 16.37 -8.55 -23.83
CA THR A 136 16.07 -8.39 -25.26
C THR A 136 14.68 -8.90 -25.64
N ASP A 137 13.99 -9.58 -24.73
CA ASP A 137 12.65 -10.09 -24.97
C ASP A 137 11.61 -9.01 -24.65
N HIS A 138 11.16 -8.31 -25.70
CA HIS A 138 10.11 -7.30 -25.62
C HIS A 138 8.72 -7.86 -25.27
N ALA A 139 8.54 -9.19 -25.21
CA ALA A 139 7.29 -9.84 -24.80
C ALA A 139 7.19 -10.07 -23.28
N CYS A 140 8.28 -9.89 -22.53
CA CYS A 140 8.30 -10.14 -21.08
C CYS A 140 7.68 -8.96 -20.30
N GLY A 141 6.35 -8.98 -20.13
CA GLY A 141 5.68 -8.14 -19.14
C GLY A 141 6.19 -8.48 -17.74
N TYR A 142 6.86 -7.52 -17.09
CA TYR A 142 7.43 -7.58 -15.72
C TYR A 142 6.37 -7.79 -14.60
N GLY A 143 5.53 -8.82 -14.71
CA GLY A 143 4.34 -8.98 -13.88
C GLY A 143 4.16 -10.32 -13.16
N SER A 144 4.99 -11.34 -13.43
CA SER A 144 4.66 -12.72 -13.01
C SER A 144 5.52 -13.32 -11.89
N LYS A 145 6.53 -12.63 -11.35
CA LYS A 145 7.42 -13.20 -10.29
C LYS A 145 7.82 -12.26 -9.16
N LEU A 146 7.15 -11.11 -9.02
CA LEU A 146 7.22 -10.37 -7.77
C LEU A 146 5.91 -10.67 -7.04
N PHE A 147 6.02 -11.33 -5.88
CA PHE A 147 5.01 -12.01 -5.04
C PHE A 147 4.85 -13.50 -5.33
#